data_AF-A0A8T4ZZJ6-F1
#
_entry.id   AF-A0A8T4ZZJ6-F1
#
_cell.length_a   1.000
_cell.length_b   1.000
_cell.length_c   1.000
_cell.angle_alpha   90.00
_cell.angle_beta   90.00
_cell.angle_gamma   90.00
#
_symmetry.space_group_name_H-M   'P 1'
#
loop_
_entity.id
_entity.type
_entity.pdbx_description
1 polymer ?
#
loop_
_entity_poly.entity_id
_entity_poly.type
_entity_poly.pdbx_seq_one_letter_code
_entity_poly.pdbx_strand_id
1 'polypeptide(L)'
;MSLKDEAFEFWQKGLAVVPFELTWDAEKGEWKKKPICEWGKWQVTPQTLEEFEAFNWDKIEAFGVLLGRTKDGLYLCCVDIDRANFDLNLLPATRLEKTLSGFYHAFYLSKRPVQGIKRHDLGLELLGGNNLVVVWPSKGYERLNDVEPAVVEDATALFFELIAKMGGELKPEWKNKFKARA
;
A
#
# COMPACT_ATOMS: atom_id res chain seq x y z
N MET A 1 5.12 -16.59 -11.81
CA MET A 1 4.52 -15.29 -12.15
C MET A 1 5.63 -14.28 -12.28
N SER A 2 5.70 -13.55 -13.38
CA SER A 2 6.73 -12.51 -13.57
C SER A 2 6.34 -11.20 -12.87
N LEU A 3 7.30 -10.28 -12.71
CA LEU A 3 7.04 -8.93 -12.18
C LEU A 3 5.98 -8.19 -13.02
N LYS A 4 6.06 -8.34 -14.35
CA LYS A 4 5.11 -7.73 -15.29
C LYS A 4 3.71 -8.31 -15.16
N ASP A 5 3.59 -9.62 -14.94
CA ASP A 5 2.28 -10.29 -14.82
C ASP A 5 1.52 -9.75 -13.60
N GLU A 6 2.15 -9.70 -12.42
CA GLU A 6 1.52 -9.15 -11.20
C GLU A 6 1.17 -7.67 -11.38
N ALA A 7 2.11 -6.88 -11.94
CA ALA A 7 1.86 -5.49 -12.25
C ALA A 7 0.64 -5.33 -13.16
N PHE A 8 0.50 -6.20 -14.16
CA PHE A 8 -0.63 -6.16 -15.07
C PHE A 8 -1.96 -6.49 -14.36
N GLU A 9 -1.97 -7.36 -13.35
CA GLU A 9 -3.17 -7.62 -12.56
C GLU A 9 -3.64 -6.38 -11.79
N PHE A 10 -2.74 -5.60 -11.20
CA PHE A 10 -3.08 -4.33 -10.57
C PHE A 10 -3.61 -3.31 -11.59
N TRP A 11 -2.98 -3.23 -12.76
CA TRP A 11 -3.45 -2.39 -13.86
C TRP A 11 -4.85 -2.81 -14.36
N GLN A 12 -5.12 -4.12 -14.45
CA GLN A 12 -6.43 -4.65 -14.79
C GLN A 12 -7.49 -4.26 -13.78
N LYS A 13 -7.15 -4.17 -12.49
CA LYS A 13 -8.01 -3.62 -11.42
C LYS A 13 -8.20 -2.09 -11.50
N GLY A 14 -7.55 -1.41 -12.45
CA GLY A 14 -7.69 0.03 -12.72
C GLY A 14 -6.73 0.92 -11.95
N LEU A 15 -5.72 0.34 -11.32
CA LEU A 15 -4.73 1.08 -10.55
C LEU A 15 -3.53 1.38 -11.46
N ALA A 16 -2.99 2.58 -11.37
CA ALA A 16 -1.78 2.90 -12.12
C ALA A 16 -0.58 2.18 -11.51
N VAL A 17 0.28 1.66 -12.37
CA VAL A 17 1.53 0.99 -11.99
C VAL A 17 2.70 1.88 -12.34
N VAL A 18 3.61 2.05 -11.38
CA VAL A 18 4.77 2.91 -11.49
C VAL A 18 6.02 2.07 -11.25
N PRO A 19 6.92 1.92 -12.22
CA PRO A 19 8.17 1.23 -11.99
C PRO A 19 9.13 2.03 -11.09
N PHE A 20 9.92 1.32 -10.31
CA PHE A 20 10.86 1.87 -9.34
C PHE A 20 12.28 1.36 -9.58
N GLU A 21 13.23 2.25 -9.39
CA GLU A 21 14.64 1.93 -9.20
C GLU A 21 14.93 1.77 -7.71
N LEU A 22 15.62 0.68 -7.35
CA LEU A 22 16.08 0.41 -5.99
C LEU A 22 17.60 0.60 -5.92
N THR A 23 18.06 1.49 -5.05
CA THR A 23 19.49 1.74 -4.82
C THR A 23 19.80 1.61 -3.34
N TRP A 24 20.87 0.91 -2.99
CA TRP A 24 21.34 0.82 -1.61
C TRP A 24 22.13 2.09 -1.25
N ASP A 25 21.69 2.81 -0.23
CA ASP A 25 22.43 3.92 0.37
C ASP A 25 23.27 3.37 1.53
N ALA A 26 24.55 3.14 1.26
CA ALA A 26 25.48 2.59 2.25
C ALA A 26 25.75 3.54 3.44
N GLU A 27 25.62 4.86 3.25
CA GLU A 27 25.85 5.84 4.33
C GLU A 27 24.70 5.81 5.34
N LYS A 28 23.48 5.66 4.84
CA LYS A 28 22.27 5.61 5.66
C LYS A 28 21.88 4.20 6.10
N GLY A 29 22.47 3.18 5.48
CA GLY A 29 22.10 1.80 5.72
C GLY A 29 20.66 1.49 5.32
N GLU A 30 20.16 2.13 4.25
CA GLU A 30 18.77 1.98 3.80
C GLU A 30 18.66 1.86 2.28
N TRP A 31 17.57 1.25 1.80
CA TRP A 31 17.25 1.22 0.38
C TRP A 31 16.49 2.48 -0.04
N LYS A 32 17.02 3.21 -1.01
CA LYS A 32 16.34 4.29 -1.72
C LYS A 32 15.47 3.71 -2.82
N LYS A 33 14.22 4.17 -2.85
CA LYS A 33 13.21 3.78 -3.84
C LYS A 33 12.84 5.03 -4.64
N LYS A 34 13.07 5.02 -5.95
CA LYS A 34 12.78 6.17 -6.82
C LYS A 34 11.89 5.74 -8.00
N PRO A 35 10.74 6.40 -8.23
CA PRO A 35 10.00 6.21 -9.47
C PRO A 35 10.88 6.53 -10.69
N ILE A 36 10.84 5.69 -11.72
CA ILE A 36 11.63 5.93 -12.95
C ILE A 36 10.90 6.82 -13.97
N CYS A 37 9.64 7.20 -13.69
CA CYS A 37 8.84 8.09 -14.52
C CYS A 37 7.98 9.03 -13.68
N GLU A 38 7.58 10.15 -14.28
CA GLU A 38 6.57 11.04 -13.71
C GLU A 38 5.21 10.35 -13.70
N TRP A 39 4.60 10.24 -12.52
CA TRP A 39 3.37 9.47 -12.30
C TRP A 39 2.21 10.33 -11.80
N GLY A 40 2.44 11.60 -11.45
CA GLY A 40 1.44 12.48 -10.84
C GLY A 40 0.16 12.64 -11.67
N LYS A 41 0.27 12.59 -13.01
CA LYS A 41 -0.89 12.61 -13.91
C LYS A 41 -1.89 11.48 -13.61
N TRP A 42 -1.40 10.32 -13.17
CA TRP A 42 -2.23 9.14 -12.90
C TRP A 42 -3.05 9.24 -11.62
N GLN A 43 -2.83 10.26 -10.79
CA GLN A 43 -3.72 10.60 -9.68
C GLN A 43 -5.08 11.12 -10.16
N VAL A 44 -5.16 11.61 -11.41
CA VAL A 44 -6.35 12.24 -11.98
C VAL A 44 -6.85 11.49 -13.21
N THR A 45 -5.96 10.93 -14.02
CA THR A 45 -6.31 10.22 -15.26
C THR A 45 -5.85 8.76 -15.23
N PRO A 46 -6.68 7.77 -15.61
CA PRO A 46 -6.24 6.38 -15.66
C PRO A 46 -5.00 6.17 -16.55
N GLN A 47 -4.08 5.29 -16.12
CA GLN A 47 -2.94 4.86 -16.94
C GLN A 47 -3.43 4.02 -18.12
N THR A 48 -3.00 4.36 -19.34
CA THR A 48 -3.38 3.60 -20.54
C THR A 48 -2.59 2.29 -20.65
N LEU A 49 -3.08 1.35 -21.47
CA LEU A 49 -2.34 0.12 -21.73
C LEU A 49 -1.01 0.41 -22.44
N GLU A 50 -1.01 1.34 -23.40
CA GLU A 50 0.19 1.77 -24.11
C GLU A 50 1.25 2.32 -23.15
N GLU A 51 0.84 3.12 -22.16
CA GLU A 51 1.76 3.64 -21.13
C GLU A 51 2.35 2.52 -20.26
N PHE A 52 1.54 1.53 -19.88
CA PHE A 52 1.98 0.36 -19.12
C PHE A 52 2.94 -0.53 -19.92
N GLU A 53 2.65 -0.75 -21.20
CA GLU A 53 3.45 -1.58 -22.10
C GLU A 53 4.75 -0.91 -22.54
N ALA A 54 4.80 0.42 -22.55
CA ALA A 54 5.98 1.19 -22.89
C ALA A 54 7.14 1.04 -21.89
N PHE A 55 6.88 0.52 -20.69
CA PHE A 55 7.94 0.25 -19.72
C PHE A 55 8.86 -0.90 -20.17
N ASN A 56 10.17 -0.72 -20.01
CA ASN A 56 11.15 -1.76 -20.26
C ASN A 56 11.23 -2.73 -19.07
N TRP A 57 10.24 -3.63 -18.98
CA TRP A 57 10.08 -4.58 -17.88
C TRP A 57 11.29 -5.48 -17.63
N ASP A 58 12.11 -5.76 -18.64
CA ASP A 58 13.34 -6.56 -18.50
C ASP A 58 14.42 -5.88 -17.64
N LYS A 59 14.31 -4.56 -17.42
CA LYS A 59 15.24 -3.76 -16.62
C LYS A 59 14.65 -3.28 -15.29
N ILE A 60 13.42 -3.66 -14.99
CA ILE A 60 12.70 -3.20 -13.80
C ILE A 60 12.79 -4.28 -12.72
N GLU A 61 13.30 -3.93 -11.54
CA GLU A 61 13.37 -4.84 -10.39
C GLU A 61 12.24 -4.61 -9.39
N ALA A 62 11.51 -3.49 -9.48
CA ALA A 62 10.45 -3.15 -8.56
C ALA A 62 9.37 -2.29 -9.24
N PHE A 63 8.15 -2.39 -8.74
CA PHE A 63 7.07 -1.48 -9.07
C PHE A 63 6.24 -1.13 -7.84
N GLY A 64 5.64 0.04 -7.89
CA GLY A 64 4.60 0.45 -6.97
C GLY A 64 3.27 0.62 -7.66
N VAL A 65 2.22 0.58 -6.85
CA VAL A 65 0.85 0.77 -7.29
C VAL A 65 0.35 2.07 -6.69
N LEU A 66 -0.32 2.87 -7.52
CA LEU A 66 -1.02 4.06 -7.06
C LEU A 66 -2.31 3.63 -6.37
N LEU A 67 -2.34 3.76 -5.06
CA LEU A 67 -3.49 3.43 -4.24
C LEU A 67 -4.66 4.35 -4.57
N GLY A 68 -5.88 3.82 -4.46
CA GLY A 68 -7.08 4.52 -4.88
C GLY A 68 -8.20 3.59 -5.30
N ARG A 69 -9.13 4.16 -6.07
CA ARG A 69 -10.34 3.48 -6.49
C ARG A 69 -10.04 2.45 -7.59
N THR A 70 -10.51 1.22 -7.40
CA THR A 70 -10.45 0.13 -8.39
C THR A 70 -11.65 0.17 -9.33
N LYS A 71 -11.60 -0.55 -10.46
CA LYS A 71 -12.67 -0.59 -11.48
C LYS A 71 -14.01 -1.09 -10.94
N ASP A 72 -13.98 -1.98 -9.96
CA ASP A 72 -15.16 -2.50 -9.26
C ASP A 72 -15.75 -1.50 -8.23
N GLY A 73 -15.12 -0.34 -8.07
CA GLY A 73 -15.59 0.75 -7.22
C GLY A 73 -15.10 0.71 -5.77
N LEU A 74 -14.32 -0.31 -5.38
CA LEU A 74 -13.65 -0.37 -4.08
C LEU A 74 -12.41 0.53 -4.05
N TYR A 75 -11.76 0.66 -2.90
CA TYR A 75 -10.57 1.48 -2.69
C TYR A 75 -9.44 0.63 -2.13
N LEU A 76 -8.42 0.34 -2.96
CA LEU A 76 -7.21 -0.33 -2.47
C LEU A 76 -6.44 0.62 -1.56
N CYS A 77 -6.07 0.12 -0.38
CA CYS A 77 -5.29 0.82 0.62
C CYS A 77 -4.31 -0.15 1.29
N CYS A 78 -3.33 0.41 2.01
CA CYS A 78 -2.31 -0.35 2.71
C CYS A 78 -2.13 0.20 4.12
N VAL A 79 -2.08 -0.67 5.12
CA VAL A 79 -1.52 -0.32 6.42
C VAL A 79 -0.04 -0.67 6.39
N ASP A 80 0.80 0.36 6.35
CA ASP A 80 2.25 0.29 6.41
C ASP A 80 2.72 0.28 7.88
N ILE A 81 3.53 -0.72 8.23
CA ILE A 81 3.84 -1.09 9.62
C ILE A 81 5.35 -1.11 9.82
N ASP A 82 5.92 0.06 10.10
CA ASP A 82 7.33 0.26 10.43
C ASP A 82 7.61 0.02 11.92
N ARG A 83 7.16 -1.13 12.44
CA ARG A 83 7.33 -1.51 13.85
C ARG A 83 7.95 -2.89 13.99
N ALA A 84 9.09 -2.94 14.66
CA ALA A 84 9.73 -4.20 15.02
C ALA A 84 8.82 -5.00 15.96
N ASN A 85 8.79 -6.33 15.78
CA ASN A 85 8.00 -7.26 16.59
C ASN A 85 6.49 -6.94 16.65
N PHE A 86 5.94 -6.38 15.57
CA PHE A 86 4.50 -6.15 15.47
C PHE A 86 3.73 -7.49 15.51
N ASP A 87 2.68 -7.56 16.33
CA ASP A 87 1.79 -8.72 16.39
C ASP A 87 0.78 -8.66 15.25
N LEU A 88 1.02 -9.47 14.20
CA LEU A 88 0.15 -9.55 13.04
C LEU A 88 -1.27 -10.04 13.37
N ASN A 89 -1.50 -10.69 14.53
CA ASN A 89 -2.83 -11.12 14.96
C ASN A 89 -3.76 -9.97 15.35
N LEU A 90 -3.23 -8.74 15.50
CA LEU A 90 -4.05 -7.55 15.72
C LEU A 90 -4.85 -7.16 14.47
N LEU A 91 -4.40 -7.60 13.30
CA LEU A 91 -5.00 -7.32 12.00
C LEU A 91 -6.03 -8.40 11.64
N PRO A 92 -7.14 -8.03 10.97
CA PRO A 92 -7.96 -8.99 10.26
C PRO A 92 -7.14 -9.73 9.19
N ALA A 93 -7.51 -10.98 8.90
CA ALA A 93 -6.86 -11.77 7.85
C ALA A 93 -6.95 -11.04 6.50
N THR A 94 -5.79 -10.81 5.87
CA THR A 94 -5.68 -10.12 4.58
C THR A 94 -4.34 -10.43 3.91
N ARG A 95 -4.13 -9.96 2.67
CA ARG A 95 -2.82 -10.00 1.99
C ARG A 95 -1.76 -9.27 2.82
N LEU A 96 -0.75 -10.02 3.23
CA LEU A 96 0.41 -9.51 3.97
C LEU A 96 1.67 -9.63 3.13
N GLU A 97 2.48 -8.58 3.16
CA GLU A 97 3.79 -8.57 2.53
C GLU A 97 4.86 -8.08 3.50
N LYS A 98 6.04 -8.69 3.44
CA LYS A 98 7.24 -8.17 4.08
C LYS A 98 7.93 -7.20 3.14
N THR A 99 8.28 -6.04 3.65
CA THR A 99 8.97 -5.01 2.88
C THR A 99 10.47 -5.30 2.83
N LEU A 100 11.16 -4.62 1.91
CA LEU A 100 12.61 -4.66 1.77
C LEU A 100 13.38 -4.30 3.06
N SER A 101 12.77 -3.54 3.98
CA SER A 101 13.34 -3.18 5.29
C SER A 101 13.02 -4.21 6.39
N GLY A 102 12.27 -5.26 6.07
CA GLY A 102 11.87 -6.32 7.01
C GLY A 102 10.58 -6.05 7.78
N PHE A 103 9.89 -4.95 7.46
CA PHE A 103 8.61 -4.53 8.04
C PHE A 103 7.42 -5.08 7.24
N TYR A 104 6.19 -4.60 7.49
CA TYR A 104 5.00 -5.20 6.90
C TYR A 104 4.10 -4.20 6.17
N HIS A 105 3.55 -4.65 5.04
CA HIS A 105 2.38 -4.06 4.40
C HIS A 105 1.18 -4.98 4.58
N ALA A 106 0.05 -4.43 5.00
CA ALA A 106 -1.23 -5.14 5.05
C ALA A 106 -2.25 -4.45 4.13
N PHE A 107 -2.67 -5.13 3.07
CA PHE A 107 -3.53 -4.54 2.04
C PHE A 107 -5.00 -4.77 2.32
N TYR A 108 -5.87 -3.81 1.97
CA TYR A 108 -7.31 -3.96 2.10
C TYR A 108 -8.03 -3.29 0.92
N LEU A 109 -9.23 -3.77 0.61
CA LEU A 109 -10.19 -3.13 -0.29
C LEU A 109 -11.31 -2.49 0.54
N SER A 110 -11.28 -1.17 0.70
CA SER A 110 -12.30 -0.43 1.44
C SER A 110 -13.51 -0.13 0.55
N LYS A 111 -14.73 -0.26 1.08
CA LYS A 111 -15.94 0.23 0.39
C LYS A 111 -16.07 1.74 0.40
N ARG A 112 -15.33 2.41 1.29
CA ARG A 112 -15.29 3.88 1.43
C ARG A 112 -13.95 4.47 1.02
N PRO A 113 -13.90 5.72 0.53
CA PRO A 113 -12.65 6.40 0.23
C PRO A 113 -11.70 6.45 1.43
N VAL A 114 -10.41 6.21 1.18
CA VAL A 114 -9.36 6.17 2.20
C VAL A 114 -8.40 7.33 1.99
N GLN A 115 -8.14 8.09 3.05
CA GLN A 115 -7.12 9.14 3.09
C GLN A 115 -5.91 8.66 3.91
N GLY A 116 -4.76 9.25 3.63
CA GLY A 116 -3.52 8.96 4.36
C GLY A 116 -3.61 9.37 5.83
N ILE A 117 -3.21 8.50 6.75
CA ILE A 117 -3.16 8.79 8.19
C ILE A 117 -1.88 8.22 8.79
N LYS A 118 -1.03 9.07 9.36
CA LYS A 118 0.23 8.66 9.99
C LYS A 118 0.14 8.65 11.53
N ARG A 119 0.76 7.64 12.14
CA ARG A 119 0.97 7.47 13.58
C ARG A 119 2.41 7.04 13.87
N HIS A 120 3.31 8.02 13.80
CA HIS A 120 4.74 7.83 14.05
C HIS A 120 5.04 7.23 15.43
N ASP A 121 4.27 7.58 16.45
CA ASP A 121 4.39 7.05 17.81
C ASP A 121 4.12 5.54 17.90
N LEU A 122 3.39 4.98 16.93
CA LEU A 122 3.05 3.56 16.87
C LEU A 122 3.77 2.81 15.76
N GLY A 123 4.53 3.50 14.90
CA GLY A 123 5.13 2.92 13.69
C GLY A 123 4.06 2.45 12.69
N LEU A 124 2.98 3.22 12.53
CA LEU A 124 1.87 2.88 11.64
C LEU A 124 1.53 4.02 10.67
N GLU A 125 1.21 3.67 9.44
CA GLU A 125 0.62 4.58 8.46
C GLU A 125 -0.49 3.87 7.66
N LEU A 126 -1.66 4.48 7.58
CA LEU A 126 -2.66 4.11 6.58
C LEU A 126 -2.35 4.87 5.30
N LEU A 127 -1.96 4.16 4.26
CA LEU A 127 -1.80 4.68 2.91
C LEU A 127 -3.13 4.52 2.15
N GLY A 128 -3.67 5.65 1.69
CA GLY A 128 -4.90 5.72 0.91
C GLY A 128 -4.68 6.30 -0.47
N GLY A 129 -5.74 6.82 -1.08
CA GLY A 129 -5.72 7.40 -2.43
C GLY A 129 -4.56 8.37 -2.66
N ASN A 130 -4.01 8.37 -3.88
CA ASN A 130 -2.90 9.21 -4.35
C ASN A 130 -1.51 8.91 -3.76
N ASN A 131 -1.37 7.86 -2.95
CA ASN A 131 -0.08 7.39 -2.45
C ASN A 131 0.42 6.21 -3.29
N LEU A 132 1.73 6.14 -3.53
CA LEU A 132 2.36 4.95 -4.09
C LEU A 132 2.77 4.00 -2.97
N VAL A 133 2.59 2.71 -3.21
CA VAL A 133 3.14 1.65 -2.37
C VAL A 133 3.86 0.63 -3.24
N VAL A 134 5.10 0.30 -2.89
CA VAL A 134 5.86 -0.76 -3.56
C VAL A 134 5.33 -2.11 -3.06
N VAL A 135 5.10 -3.04 -3.99
CA VAL A 135 4.42 -4.31 -3.71
C VAL A 135 5.26 -5.50 -4.17
N TRP A 136 4.98 -6.68 -3.63
CA TRP A 136 5.46 -7.95 -4.19
C TRP A 136 4.96 -8.14 -5.64
N PRO A 137 5.74 -8.76 -6.56
CA PRO A 137 7.05 -9.39 -6.38
C PRO A 137 8.25 -8.47 -6.65
N SER A 138 8.19 -7.18 -6.28
CA SER A 138 9.36 -6.32 -6.30
C SER A 138 10.54 -6.94 -5.53
N LYS A 139 11.77 -6.66 -5.98
CA LYS A 139 12.99 -7.19 -5.38
C LYS A 139 13.05 -6.95 -3.86
N GLY A 140 13.24 -8.04 -3.12
CA GLY A 140 13.33 -8.08 -1.66
C GLY A 140 12.00 -7.89 -0.92
N TYR A 141 10.88 -7.80 -1.63
CA TYR A 141 9.55 -7.95 -1.03
C TYR A 141 9.15 -9.42 -1.03
N GLU A 142 8.44 -9.84 0.02
CA GLU A 142 7.98 -11.22 0.17
C GLU A 142 6.48 -11.24 0.47
N ARG A 143 5.69 -11.99 -0.30
CA ARG A 143 4.29 -12.26 0.05
C ARG A 143 4.26 -13.29 1.19
N LEU A 144 3.65 -12.94 2.32
CA LEU A 144 3.66 -13.76 3.54
C LEU A 144 2.52 -14.77 3.61
N ASN A 145 1.48 -14.58 2.79
CA ASN A 145 0.33 -15.47 2.73
C ASN A 145 -0.33 -15.46 1.35
N ASP A 146 -1.05 -16.54 1.03
CA ASP A 146 -1.78 -16.69 -0.24
C ASP A 146 -3.24 -16.23 -0.10
N VAL A 147 -3.42 -15.03 0.48
CA VAL A 147 -4.73 -14.42 0.69
C VAL A 147 -4.79 -13.13 -0.12
N GLU A 148 -5.95 -12.86 -0.72
CA GLU A 148 -6.21 -11.59 -1.41
C GLU A 148 -6.51 -10.45 -0.41
N PRO A 149 -6.38 -9.17 -0.80
CA PRO A 149 -6.78 -8.06 0.05
C PRO A 149 -8.24 -8.21 0.50
N ALA A 150 -8.47 -8.25 1.82
CA ALA A 150 -9.80 -8.39 2.38
C ALA A 150 -10.65 -7.15 2.09
N VAL A 151 -11.93 -7.37 1.77
CA VAL A 151 -12.90 -6.30 1.60
C VAL A 151 -13.40 -5.87 2.98
N VAL A 152 -13.35 -4.57 3.25
CA VAL A 152 -13.77 -3.98 4.54
C VAL A 152 -14.75 -2.83 4.30
N GLU A 153 -15.67 -2.60 5.26
CA GLU A 153 -16.63 -1.49 5.17
C GLU A 153 -15.92 -0.12 5.14
N ASP A 154 -14.93 0.06 6.02
CA ASP A 154 -14.19 1.31 6.16
C ASP A 154 -12.78 1.04 6.70
N ALA A 155 -11.77 1.10 5.83
CA ALA A 155 -10.38 0.88 6.24
C ALA A 155 -9.86 1.95 7.22
N THR A 156 -10.44 3.16 7.23
CA THR A 156 -10.09 4.17 8.24
C THR A 156 -10.60 3.78 9.62
N ALA A 157 -11.80 3.20 9.72
CA ALA A 157 -12.32 2.68 10.98
C ALA A 157 -11.46 1.50 11.48
N LEU A 158 -11.14 0.54 10.60
CA LEU A 158 -10.23 -0.57 10.91
C LEU A 158 -8.87 -0.07 11.45
N PHE A 159 -8.29 0.96 10.83
CA PHE A 159 -7.03 1.54 11.28
C PHE A 159 -7.14 2.18 12.68
N PHE A 160 -8.26 2.83 12.99
CA PHE A 160 -8.51 3.39 14.32
C PHE A 160 -8.70 2.30 15.39
N GLU A 161 -9.35 1.20 15.04
CA GLU A 161 -9.44 0.02 15.91
C GLU A 161 -8.06 -0.58 16.19
N LEU A 162 -7.21 -0.69 15.16
CA LEU A 162 -5.83 -1.16 15.32
C LEU A 162 -5.05 -0.25 16.29
N ILE A 163 -5.13 1.07 16.12
CA ILE A 163 -4.52 2.04 17.04
C ILE A 163 -4.99 1.78 18.48
N ALA A 164 -6.29 1.62 18.69
CA ALA A 164 -6.85 1.37 20.02
C ALA A 164 -6.38 0.04 20.62
N LYS A 165 -6.32 -1.03 19.81
CA LYS A 165 -5.78 -2.35 20.21
C LYS A 165 -4.30 -2.27 20.63
N MET A 166 -3.54 -1.35 20.04
CA MET A 166 -2.15 -1.09 20.41
C MET A 166 -1.99 -0.16 21.62
N GLY A 167 -3.10 0.25 22.25
CA GLY A 167 -3.11 1.19 23.39
C GLY A 167 -2.89 2.65 22.98
N GLY A 168 -2.95 2.96 21.69
CA GLY A 168 -2.81 4.32 21.19
C GLY A 168 -4.08 5.14 21.35
N GLU A 169 -3.94 6.41 21.73
CA GLU A 169 -5.08 7.33 21.78
C GLU A 169 -5.41 7.87 20.39
N LEU A 170 -6.70 7.95 20.05
CA LEU A 170 -7.14 8.67 18.85
C LEU A 170 -7.08 10.17 19.09
N LYS A 171 -6.63 10.93 18.09
CA LYS A 171 -6.69 12.40 18.14
C LYS A 171 -8.17 12.87 18.17
N PRO A 172 -8.50 13.99 18.84
CA PRO A 172 -9.88 14.47 18.98
C PRO A 172 -10.64 14.57 17.64
N GLU A 173 -9.99 15.06 16.60
CA GLU A 173 -10.54 15.19 15.25
C GLU A 173 -10.90 13.85 14.60
N TRP A 174 -10.26 12.76 15.01
CA TRP A 174 -10.53 11.41 14.51
C TRP A 174 -11.60 10.70 15.32
N LYS A 175 -11.72 11.01 16.62
CA LYS A 175 -12.81 10.46 17.46
C LYS A 175 -14.18 10.80 16.89
N ASN A 176 -14.36 12.03 16.39
CA ASN A 176 -15.60 12.45 15.76
C ASN A 176 -15.85 11.74 14.42
N LYS A 177 -14.81 11.55 13.60
CA LYS A 177 -14.90 10.77 12.36
C LYS A 177 -15.22 9.29 12.63
N PHE A 178 -14.61 8.69 13.64
CA PHE A 178 -14.83 7.28 14.00
C PHE A 178 -16.26 7.03 14.46
N LYS A 179 -16.79 7.87 15.38
CA LYS A 179 -18.18 7.76 15.86
C LYS A 179 -19.24 7.94 14.77
N ALA A 180 -18.94 8.70 13.72
CA ALA A 180 -19.84 8.88 12.58
C ALA A 180 -19.78 7.71 11.58
N ARG A 181 -18.85 6.77 11.78
CA ARG A 181 -18.56 5.67 10.84
C ARG A 181 -18.80 4.28 11.44
N ALA A 182 -18.81 4.17 12.77
CA ALA A 182 -19.29 3.03 13.55
C ALA A 182 -20.83 3.00 13.61
#